data_AF-X0YXL5-F1
#
_entry.id   AF-X0YXL5-F1
#
_cell.length_a   1.000
_cell.length_b   1.000
_cell.length_c   1.000
_cell.angle_alpha   90.00
_cell.angle_beta   90.00
_cell.angle_gamma   90.00
#
_symmetry.space_group_name_H-M   'P 1'
#
loop_
_entity.id
_entity.type
_entity.pdbx_description
1 polymer ?
#
loop_
_entity_poly.entity_id
_entity_poly.type
_entity_poly.pdbx_seq_one_letter_code
_entity_poly.pdbx_strand_id
1 'polypeptide(L)'
;MGSWDVGGWTADITVYADGTITDFPDGALIILWCDELYDGEADFRSVGGWYGQEDILLTAFIISDSVRMDYERGLVTFRVVTIQDLLKKLTIWGANLKSTTGDPTGWFGIEDMTAELAAWWVIENRTTLGNLVDLYFWGGTGAGKPLDFLDFTERDAYSIINDDILSCLCARFVCGRYNTMTGTRDYNLLTEAQRAMIGAPLMTIERDHWRDDLEVG
;
A
#
# COMPACT_ATOMS: atom_id res chain seq x y z
N MET A 1 -11.43 7.87 -2.06
CA MET A 1 -10.76 8.76 -1.09
C MET A 1 -9.66 7.97 -0.39
N GLY A 2 -8.44 8.48 -0.41
CA GLY A 2 -7.31 7.93 0.33
C GLY A 2 -6.28 9.03 0.51
N SER A 3 -5.44 8.92 1.53
CA SER A 3 -4.37 9.88 1.77
C SER A 3 -3.16 9.16 2.33
N TRP A 4 -1.99 9.77 2.12
CA TRP A 4 -0.76 9.37 2.79
C TRP A 4 -0.94 9.19 4.30
N ASP A 5 -1.73 10.08 4.92
CA ASP A 5 -1.94 10.04 6.35
C ASP A 5 -2.72 8.81 6.84
N VAL A 6 -3.64 8.31 6.00
CA VAL A 6 -4.47 7.14 6.31
C VAL A 6 -3.77 5.84 5.94
N GLY A 7 -2.82 5.89 4.98
CA GLY A 7 -2.01 4.77 4.53
C GLY A 7 -2.70 3.83 3.52
N GLY A 8 -3.91 4.16 3.09
CA GLY A 8 -4.69 3.34 2.16
C GLY A 8 -5.76 4.12 1.42
N TRP A 9 -6.52 3.42 0.59
CA TRP A 9 -7.59 3.99 -0.23
C TRP A 9 -8.90 3.25 -0.04
N THR A 10 -9.97 4.01 -0.17
CA THR A 10 -11.35 3.54 -0.18
C THR A 10 -12.05 4.10 -1.41
N ALA A 11 -12.90 3.32 -2.06
CA ALA A 11 -13.72 3.80 -3.16
C ALA A 11 -15.15 3.25 -3.03
N ASP A 12 -16.12 4.05 -3.45
CA ASP A 12 -17.51 3.62 -3.64
C ASP A 12 -17.69 3.35 -5.14
N ILE A 13 -18.08 2.13 -5.50
CA ILE A 13 -18.22 1.67 -6.87
C ILE A 13 -19.70 1.38 -7.13
N THR A 14 -20.21 1.90 -8.24
CA THR A 14 -21.56 1.59 -8.73
C THR A 14 -21.43 0.91 -10.08
N VAL A 15 -22.00 -0.28 -10.19
CA VAL A 15 -22.05 -1.07 -11.42
C VAL A 15 -23.39 -0.81 -12.09
N TYR A 16 -23.31 -0.33 -13.33
CA TYR A 16 -24.46 0.03 -14.17
C TYR A 16 -24.69 -1.06 -15.22
N ALA A 17 -25.25 -2.22 -14.83
CA ALA A 17 -25.59 -3.33 -15.73
C ALA A 17 -26.31 -4.46 -14.96
N ASP A 18 -26.62 -5.55 -15.66
CA ASP A 18 -27.24 -6.82 -15.18
C ASP A 18 -26.34 -7.59 -14.19
N GLY A 19 -25.87 -6.91 -13.15
CA GLY A 19 -25.10 -7.46 -12.04
C GLY A 19 -26.03 -7.73 -10.86
N THR A 20 -25.82 -8.86 -10.21
CA THR A 20 -26.56 -9.29 -9.03
C THR A 20 -25.67 -9.25 -7.79
N ILE A 21 -26.27 -9.25 -6.60
CA ILE A 21 -25.53 -9.31 -5.33
C ILE A 21 -24.65 -10.57 -5.26
N THR A 22 -25.04 -11.66 -5.93
CA THR A 22 -24.25 -12.89 -5.98
C THR A 22 -22.99 -12.78 -6.81
N ASP A 23 -22.91 -11.83 -7.74
CA ASP A 23 -21.71 -11.59 -8.56
C ASP A 23 -20.64 -10.82 -7.79
N PHE A 24 -21.04 -10.13 -6.71
CA PHE A 24 -20.16 -9.33 -5.87
C PHE A 24 -20.21 -9.81 -4.40
N PRO A 25 -19.66 -10.99 -4.10
CA PRO A 25 -19.70 -11.53 -2.75
C PRO A 25 -18.84 -10.69 -1.79
N ASP A 26 -19.29 -10.60 -0.53
CA ASP A 26 -18.58 -9.89 0.53
C ASP A 26 -17.14 -10.41 0.70
N GLY A 27 -16.20 -9.48 0.87
CA GLY A 27 -14.78 -9.81 1.03
C GLY A 27 -14.05 -10.23 -0.25
N ALA A 28 -14.72 -10.21 -1.41
CA ALA A 28 -14.08 -10.51 -2.69
C ALA A 28 -12.98 -9.50 -3.05
N LEU A 29 -11.93 -10.00 -3.71
CA LEU A 29 -10.92 -9.18 -4.35
C LEU A 29 -11.47 -8.62 -5.67
N ILE A 30 -11.34 -7.31 -5.85
CA ILE A 30 -11.69 -6.59 -7.07
C ILE A 30 -10.43 -5.97 -7.65
N ILE A 31 -10.33 -6.05 -8.99
CA ILE A 31 -9.32 -5.35 -9.78
C ILE A 31 -10.07 -4.46 -10.77
N LEU A 32 -9.84 -3.16 -10.68
CA LEU A 32 -10.34 -2.17 -11.63
C LEU A 32 -9.28 -1.93 -12.70
N TRP A 33 -9.69 -2.15 -13.94
CA TRP A 33 -8.90 -1.88 -15.13
C TRP A 33 -9.40 -0.58 -15.77
N CYS A 34 -8.51 0.20 -16.36
CA CYS A 34 -8.85 1.40 -17.09
C CYS A 34 -8.22 1.37 -18.48
N ASP A 35 -9.06 1.53 -19.49
CA ASP A 35 -8.63 1.76 -20.86
C ASP A 35 -8.52 3.26 -21.10
N GLU A 36 -7.31 3.74 -21.37
CA GLU A 36 -7.04 5.14 -21.66
C GLU A 36 -6.90 5.35 -23.17
N LEU A 37 -7.66 6.31 -23.72
CA LEU A 37 -7.54 6.75 -25.10
C LEU A 37 -7.01 8.17 -25.13
N TYR A 38 -5.90 8.37 -25.82
CA TYR A 38 -5.27 9.67 -26.02
C TYR A 38 -5.66 10.23 -27.40
N ASP A 39 -5.80 11.56 -27.47
CA ASP A 39 -6.17 12.23 -28.72
C ASP A 39 -5.11 11.98 -29.81
N GLY A 40 -5.56 11.45 -30.96
CA GLY A 40 -4.69 11.08 -32.08
C GLY A 40 -4.11 9.66 -32.06
N GLU A 41 -4.35 8.87 -31.01
CA GLU A 41 -3.96 7.45 -30.97
C GLU A 41 -5.14 6.56 -31.41
N ALA A 42 -4.85 5.53 -32.22
CA ALA A 42 -5.86 4.60 -32.73
C ALA A 42 -6.17 3.46 -31.74
N ASP A 43 -5.28 3.23 -30.77
CA ASP A 43 -5.34 2.12 -29.82
C ASP A 43 -5.37 2.65 -28.38
N PHE A 44 -6.05 1.91 -27.49
CA PHE A 44 -5.95 2.14 -26.05
C PHE A 44 -4.52 1.88 -25.57
N ARG A 45 -3.98 2.80 -24.78
CA ARG A 45 -2.67 2.67 -24.15
C ARG A 45 -2.74 3.25 -22.77
N SER A 46 -2.32 2.50 -21.76
CA SER A 46 -2.21 3.00 -20.39
C SER A 46 -0.77 3.42 -20.10
N VAL A 47 -0.58 4.63 -19.55
CA VAL A 47 0.75 5.19 -19.31
C VAL A 47 1.08 5.20 -17.82
N GLY A 48 2.21 4.60 -17.46
CA GLY A 48 2.76 4.59 -16.10
C GLY A 48 2.39 3.35 -15.29
N GLY A 49 3.25 3.00 -14.33
CA GLY A 49 3.11 1.78 -13.54
C GLY A 49 4.28 0.83 -13.62
N TRP A 50 4.03 -0.40 -13.19
CA TRP A 50 4.90 -1.53 -13.50
C TRP A 50 4.61 -2.06 -14.90
N TYR A 51 5.67 -2.54 -15.55
CA TYR A 51 5.61 -3.07 -16.90
C TYR A 51 4.62 -4.24 -17.00
N GLY A 52 3.66 -4.15 -17.90
CA GLY A 52 2.61 -5.15 -18.11
C GLY A 52 1.45 -5.10 -17.10
N GLN A 53 1.35 -4.02 -16.32
CA GLN A 53 0.28 -3.76 -15.34
C GLN A 53 -0.10 -2.28 -15.32
N GLU A 54 0.09 -1.57 -16.43
CA GLU A 54 -0.08 -0.13 -16.52
C GLU A 54 -1.56 0.32 -16.46
N ASP A 55 -2.45 -0.56 -16.91
CA ASP A 55 -3.90 -0.43 -17.02
C ASP A 55 -4.67 -0.74 -15.72
N ILE A 56 -3.99 -1.29 -14.70
CA ILE A 56 -4.62 -1.51 -13.39
C ILE A 56 -4.72 -0.18 -12.63
N LEU A 57 -5.96 0.25 -12.40
CA LEU A 57 -6.28 1.45 -11.66
C LEU A 57 -6.28 1.22 -10.14
N LEU A 58 -6.87 0.10 -9.70
CA LEU A 58 -7.01 -0.21 -8.27
C LEU A 58 -7.23 -1.70 -8.03
N THR A 59 -6.50 -2.27 -7.09
CA THR A 59 -6.75 -3.58 -6.49
C THR A 59 -7.23 -3.39 -5.04
N ALA A 60 -8.41 -3.89 -4.70
CA ALA A 60 -9.04 -3.69 -3.38
C ALA A 60 -10.03 -4.80 -3.02
N PHE A 61 -10.50 -4.82 -1.77
CA PHE A 61 -11.48 -5.80 -1.27
C PHE A 61 -12.83 -5.15 -1.01
N ILE A 62 -13.92 -5.85 -1.32
CA ILE A 62 -15.28 -5.43 -0.96
C ILE A 62 -15.43 -5.48 0.57
N ILE A 63 -15.86 -4.37 1.18
CA ILE A 63 -16.23 -4.36 2.60
C ILE A 63 -17.52 -5.18 2.76
N SER A 64 -17.51 -6.14 3.68
CA SER A 64 -18.72 -6.88 4.07
C SER A 64 -19.86 -5.93 4.46
N ASP A 65 -21.10 -6.30 4.11
CA ASP A 65 -22.30 -5.49 4.38
C ASP A 65 -22.32 -4.11 3.69
N SER A 66 -21.51 -3.91 2.64
CA SER A 66 -21.54 -2.68 1.83
C SER A 66 -22.32 -2.82 0.53
N VAL A 67 -22.63 -4.05 0.11
CA VAL A 67 -23.29 -4.34 -1.17
C VAL A 67 -24.77 -4.00 -1.09
N ARG A 68 -25.23 -3.10 -1.95
CA ARG A 68 -26.63 -2.67 -2.05
C ARG A 68 -27.10 -2.78 -3.48
N MET A 69 -28.29 -3.35 -3.68
CA MET A 69 -28.94 -3.46 -4.98
C MET A 69 -30.17 -2.54 -5.05
N ASP A 70 -30.21 -1.73 -6.09
CA ASP A 70 -31.40 -0.97 -6.49
C ASP A 70 -32.09 -1.74 -7.62
N TYR A 71 -33.20 -2.40 -7.27
CA TYR A 71 -33.98 -3.21 -8.22
C TYR A 71 -34.72 -2.36 -9.27
N GLU A 72 -35.02 -1.09 -8.97
CA GLU A 72 -35.74 -0.23 -9.93
C GLU A 72 -34.82 0.24 -11.04
N ARG A 73 -33.54 0.43 -10.72
CA ARG A 73 -32.52 0.92 -11.65
C ARG A 73 -31.56 -0.16 -12.16
N GLY A 74 -31.62 -1.36 -11.60
CA GLY A 74 -30.68 -2.44 -11.91
C GLY A 74 -29.24 -2.08 -11.56
N LEU A 75 -29.03 -1.43 -10.41
CA LEU A 75 -27.70 -0.96 -9.99
C LEU A 75 -27.22 -1.73 -8.76
N VAL A 76 -25.94 -2.07 -8.75
CA VAL A 76 -25.27 -2.60 -7.55
C VAL A 76 -24.22 -1.59 -7.11
N THR A 77 -24.26 -1.18 -5.85
CA THR A 77 -23.26 -0.29 -5.25
C THR A 77 -22.58 -0.99 -4.08
N PHE A 78 -21.27 -0.87 -4.00
CA PHE A 78 -20.49 -1.42 -2.88
C PHE A 78 -19.26 -0.56 -2.60
N ARG A 79 -18.72 -0.72 -1.39
CA ARG A 79 -17.52 -0.03 -0.95
C ARG A 79 -16.33 -0.97 -0.99
N VAL A 80 -15.22 -0.50 -1.54
CA VAL A 80 -13.95 -1.24 -1.54
C VAL A 80 -12.89 -0.56 -0.71
N VAL A 81 -12.01 -1.35 -0.10
CA VAL A 81 -10.86 -0.91 0.70
C VAL A 81 -9.61 -1.66 0.32
N THR A 82 -8.47 -0.97 0.34
CA THR A 82 -7.17 -1.63 0.25
C THR A 82 -6.84 -2.45 1.50
N ILE A 83 -5.89 -3.38 1.39
CA ILE A 83 -5.48 -4.31 2.46
C ILE A 83 -5.16 -3.64 3.80
N GLN A 84 -4.76 -2.37 3.79
CA GLN A 84 -4.53 -1.56 4.99
C GLN A 84 -5.74 -1.60 5.94
N ASP A 85 -6.98 -1.55 5.44
CA ASP A 85 -8.17 -1.57 6.30
C ASP A 85 -8.40 -2.95 6.93
N LEU A 86 -8.05 -4.02 6.20
CA LEU A 86 -8.07 -5.38 6.73
C LEU A 86 -7.04 -5.55 7.84
N LEU A 87 -5.87 -4.92 7.72
CA LEU A 87 -4.86 -4.93 8.79
C LEU A 87 -5.29 -4.18 10.05
N LYS A 88 -6.08 -3.10 9.91
CA LYS A 88 -6.67 -2.41 11.07
C LYS A 88 -7.72 -3.23 11.81
N LYS A 89 -8.30 -4.25 11.15
CA LYS A 89 -9.27 -5.18 11.76
C LYS A 89 -8.59 -6.39 12.40
N LEU A 90 -7.36 -6.70 12.01
CA LEU A 90 -6.61 -7.84 12.54
C LEU A 90 -5.95 -7.46 13.87
N THR A 91 -6.47 -7.98 14.98
CA THR A 91 -5.86 -7.80 16.30
C THR A 91 -4.73 -8.83 16.49
N ILE A 92 -3.56 -8.34 16.89
CA ILE A 92 -2.40 -9.18 17.20
C ILE A 92 -2.17 -9.17 18.71
N TRP A 93 -1.85 -10.35 19.25
CA TRP A 93 -1.45 -10.50 20.65
C TRP A 93 -0.08 -9.90 20.91
N GLY A 94 0.06 -9.21 22.03
CA GLY A 94 1.32 -8.58 22.42
C GLY A 94 2.49 -9.56 22.48
N ALA A 95 3.66 -9.11 22.03
CA ALA A 95 4.88 -9.88 22.06
C ALA A 95 6.08 -8.97 22.34
N ASN A 96 7.11 -9.60 22.88
CA ASN A 96 8.40 -8.97 23.11
C ASN A 96 9.38 -9.54 22.07
N LEU A 97 10.11 -8.67 21.38
CA LEU A 97 11.23 -9.02 20.53
C LEU A 97 12.51 -8.42 21.09
N LYS A 98 13.60 -9.18 21.01
CA LYS A 98 14.91 -8.76 21.47
C LYS A 98 15.97 -9.07 20.42
N SER A 99 16.87 -8.11 20.22
CA SER A 99 18.05 -8.32 19.39
C SER A 99 19.06 -9.22 20.09
N THR A 100 19.60 -10.19 19.35
CA THR A 100 20.69 -11.06 19.80
C THR A 100 21.91 -10.88 18.89
N THR A 101 23.10 -10.89 19.48
CA THR A 101 24.37 -10.79 18.74
C THR A 101 24.90 -12.18 18.36
N GLY A 102 24.00 -13.04 17.84
CA GLY A 102 24.25 -14.45 17.50
C GLY A 102 22.94 -15.25 17.42
N ASP A 103 23.06 -16.56 17.16
CA ASP A 103 21.92 -17.47 16.93
C ASP A 103 20.84 -17.34 18.01
N PRO A 104 19.62 -16.91 17.65
CA PRO A 104 18.54 -16.76 18.61
C PRO A 104 18.09 -18.13 19.13
N THR A 105 18.07 -18.28 20.45
CA THR A 105 17.71 -19.53 21.14
C THR A 105 16.22 -19.65 21.43
N GLY A 106 15.44 -18.60 21.16
CA GLY A 106 14.00 -18.56 21.43
C GLY A 106 13.24 -17.82 20.34
N TRP A 107 11.94 -18.06 20.27
CA TRP A 107 11.03 -17.51 19.24
C TRP A 107 10.93 -15.99 19.24
N PHE A 108 11.37 -15.35 20.33
CA PHE A 108 11.34 -13.90 20.55
C PHE A 108 12.69 -13.21 20.24
N GLY A 109 13.68 -13.96 19.78
CA GLY A 109 15.00 -13.44 19.41
C GLY A 109 15.14 -13.29 17.91
N ILE A 110 15.68 -12.15 17.47
CA ILE A 110 16.09 -11.91 16.08
C ILE A 110 17.56 -11.49 16.11
N GLU A 111 18.40 -12.18 15.33
CA GLU A 111 19.81 -11.81 15.18
C GLU A 111 19.92 -10.46 14.47
N ASP A 112 20.74 -9.56 15.03
CA ASP A 112 20.97 -8.21 14.49
C ASP A 112 19.67 -7.50 14.06
N MET A 113 18.68 -7.51 14.97
CA MET A 113 17.32 -7.04 14.67
C MET A 113 17.32 -5.62 14.13
N THR A 114 16.71 -5.45 12.95
CA THR A 114 16.45 -4.15 12.34
C THR A 114 14.95 -3.86 12.34
N ALA A 115 14.55 -2.60 12.19
CA ALA A 115 13.13 -2.24 12.09
C ALA A 115 12.38 -3.00 10.97
N GLU A 116 13.05 -3.28 9.85
CA GLU A 116 12.45 -4.04 8.74
C GLU A 116 12.29 -5.51 9.07
N LEU A 117 13.31 -6.12 9.68
CA LEU A 117 13.23 -7.52 10.14
C LEU A 117 12.17 -7.68 11.23
N ALA A 118 12.04 -6.70 12.13
CA ALA A 118 10.98 -6.69 13.14
C ALA A 118 9.59 -6.59 12.50
N ALA A 119 9.39 -5.70 11.53
CA ALA A 119 8.13 -5.59 10.80
C ALA A 119 7.80 -6.87 10.02
N TRP A 120 8.80 -7.46 9.34
CA TRP A 120 8.66 -8.72 8.64
C TRP A 120 8.29 -9.86 9.59
N TRP A 121 8.94 -9.95 10.75
CA TRP A 121 8.63 -10.98 11.75
C TRP A 121 7.20 -10.88 12.24
N VAL A 122 6.70 -9.67 12.52
CA VAL A 122 5.31 -9.45 12.93
C VAL A 122 4.35 -9.93 11.84
N ILE A 123 4.60 -9.57 10.59
CA ILE A 123 3.76 -9.97 9.48
C ILE A 123 3.77 -11.49 9.30
N GLU A 124 4.93 -12.11 9.20
CA GLU A 124 5.06 -13.54 8.90
C GLU A 124 4.52 -14.42 10.03
N ASN A 125 4.82 -14.07 11.29
CA ASN A 125 4.51 -14.93 12.44
C ASN A 125 3.16 -14.62 13.09
N ARG A 126 2.60 -13.42 12.86
CA ARG A 126 1.35 -12.99 13.51
C ARG A 126 0.22 -12.69 12.54
N THR A 127 0.49 -12.70 11.23
CA THR A 127 -0.53 -12.45 10.21
C THR A 127 -0.40 -13.44 9.05
N THR A 128 -1.41 -13.53 8.20
CA THR A 128 -1.33 -14.24 6.91
C THR A 128 -1.17 -13.26 5.74
N LEU A 129 -0.74 -12.03 6.04
CA LEU A 129 -0.67 -10.94 5.05
C LEU A 129 0.30 -11.25 3.91
N GLY A 130 1.43 -11.92 4.21
CA GLY A 130 2.43 -12.30 3.21
C GLY A 130 1.90 -13.24 2.12
N ASN A 131 0.76 -13.92 2.34
CA ASN A 131 0.10 -14.74 1.34
C ASN A 131 -0.89 -13.97 0.46
N LEU A 132 -1.25 -12.74 0.84
CA LEU A 132 -2.30 -11.95 0.19
C LEU A 132 -1.74 -10.77 -0.61
N VAL A 133 -0.62 -10.20 -0.16
CA VAL A 133 -0.05 -8.99 -0.76
C VAL A 133 1.47 -9.05 -0.76
N ASP A 134 2.04 -8.43 -1.79
CA ASP A 134 3.48 -8.20 -1.82
C ASP A 134 3.87 -7.06 -0.88
N LEU A 135 4.90 -7.33 -0.10
CA LEU A 135 5.40 -6.44 0.94
C LEU A 135 6.79 -5.97 0.54
N TYR A 136 6.92 -4.65 0.37
CA TYR A 136 8.20 -4.02 0.07
C TYR A 136 8.58 -3.11 1.22
N PHE A 137 9.39 -3.65 2.11
CA PHE A 137 10.22 -2.84 3.00
C PHE A 137 11.39 -2.27 2.18
N TRP A 138 11.84 -1.06 2.50
CA TRP A 138 12.81 -0.36 1.65
C TRP A 138 14.11 -1.16 1.52
N GLY A 139 14.50 -1.52 0.30
CA GLY A 139 15.89 -1.84 0.00
C GLY A 139 16.70 -0.55 -0.16
N GLY A 140 16.93 0.20 0.92
CA GLY A 140 17.62 1.49 0.83
C GLY A 140 17.71 2.28 2.12
N THR A 141 18.60 3.28 2.14
CA THR A 141 19.15 4.03 3.27
C THR A 141 18.14 4.33 4.40
N GLY A 142 18.15 3.50 5.44
CA GLY A 142 17.12 3.41 6.49
C GLY A 142 16.88 1.94 6.87
N ALA A 143 17.01 1.06 5.87
CA ALA A 143 17.36 -0.34 6.04
C ALA A 143 18.56 -0.48 6.96
N GLY A 144 18.45 -1.34 7.96
CA GLY A 144 19.55 -1.59 8.88
C GLY A 144 19.63 -0.70 10.12
N LYS A 145 18.60 0.09 10.45
CA LYS A 145 18.56 0.70 11.79
C LYS A 145 18.37 -0.39 12.85
N PRO A 146 19.38 -0.62 13.71
CA PRO A 146 19.29 -1.66 14.71
C PRO A 146 18.25 -1.26 15.77
N LEU A 147 17.46 -2.24 16.20
CA LEU A 147 16.54 -2.14 17.32
C LEU A 147 16.99 -3.14 18.38
N ASP A 148 17.19 -2.68 19.62
CA ASP A 148 17.64 -3.57 20.71
C ASP A 148 16.49 -4.38 21.31
N PHE A 149 15.33 -3.74 21.44
CA PHE A 149 14.11 -4.35 21.96
C PHE A 149 12.88 -3.72 21.28
N LEU A 150 11.83 -4.51 21.14
CA LEU A 150 10.50 -4.07 20.76
C LEU A 150 9.50 -4.78 21.67
N ASP A 151 8.71 -4.01 22.41
CA ASP A 151 7.60 -4.55 23.20
C ASP A 151 6.33 -3.87 22.73
N PHE A 152 5.35 -4.67 22.33
CA PHE A 152 4.06 -4.16 21.89
C PHE A 152 2.93 -4.89 22.61
N THR A 153 1.93 -4.11 23.02
CA THR A 153 0.70 -4.60 23.64
C THR A 153 -0.29 -5.08 22.58
N GLU A 154 -1.33 -5.80 22.99
CA GLU A 154 -2.41 -6.21 22.09
C GLU A 154 -3.05 -4.99 21.40
N ARG A 155 -2.97 -4.96 20.07
CA ARG A 155 -3.48 -3.89 19.20
C ARG A 155 -3.63 -4.43 17.77
N ASP A 156 -4.25 -3.64 16.90
CA ASP A 156 -4.29 -3.93 15.47
C ASP A 156 -2.89 -3.99 14.83
N ALA A 157 -2.76 -4.89 13.85
CA ALA A 157 -1.51 -5.17 13.15
C ALA A 157 -0.92 -3.92 12.49
N TYR A 158 -1.80 -3.08 11.92
CA TYR A 158 -1.39 -1.87 11.23
C TYR A 158 -0.75 -0.86 12.19
N SER A 159 -1.37 -0.61 13.34
CA SER A 159 -0.87 0.35 14.32
C SER A 159 0.42 -0.13 15.00
N ILE A 160 0.58 -1.44 15.26
CA ILE A 160 1.85 -1.97 15.79
C ILE A 160 2.99 -1.68 14.80
N ILE A 161 2.79 -2.00 13.51
CA ILE A 161 3.81 -1.77 12.49
C ILE A 161 4.07 -0.26 12.34
N ASN A 162 3.02 0.56 12.22
CA ASN A 162 3.18 1.98 11.93
C ASN A 162 3.70 2.79 13.13
N ASP A 163 3.15 2.57 14.32
CA ASP A 163 3.39 3.42 15.49
C ASP A 163 4.54 2.94 16.34
N ASP A 164 4.76 1.62 16.46
CA ASP A 164 5.83 1.08 17.32
C ASP A 164 7.11 0.83 16.52
N ILE A 165 7.00 0.37 15.26
CA ILE A 165 8.16 0.02 14.43
C ILE A 165 8.55 1.16 13.49
N LEU A 166 7.64 1.64 12.65
CA LEU A 166 7.98 2.61 11.61
C LEU A 166 8.14 4.04 12.13
N SER A 167 7.57 4.37 13.29
CA SER A 167 7.76 5.69 13.93
C SER A 167 9.23 5.98 14.24
N CYS A 168 10.03 4.96 14.61
CA CYS A 168 11.46 5.13 14.86
C CYS A 168 12.25 5.52 13.60
N LEU A 169 11.71 5.19 12.43
CA LEU A 169 12.24 5.55 11.12
C LEU A 169 11.61 6.83 10.54
N CYS A 170 10.63 7.43 11.24
CA CYS A 170 9.78 8.49 10.69
C CYS A 170 9.17 8.07 9.34
N ALA A 171 8.73 6.83 9.28
CA ALA A 171 8.14 6.20 8.12
C ALA A 171 6.65 5.93 8.32
N ARG A 172 5.94 5.70 7.23
CA ARG A 172 4.54 5.24 7.26
C ARG A 172 4.33 4.03 6.40
N PHE A 173 3.47 3.13 6.86
CA PHE A 173 3.10 1.96 6.06
C PHE A 173 1.97 2.33 5.11
N VAL A 174 2.24 2.34 3.81
CA VAL A 174 1.31 2.83 2.79
C VAL A 174 1.07 1.75 1.75
N CYS A 175 -0.19 1.51 1.43
CA CYS A 175 -0.57 0.64 0.32
C CYS A 175 -0.19 1.29 -1.01
N GLY A 176 -0.23 0.57 -2.13
CA GLY A 176 -0.18 1.11 -3.50
C GLY A 176 -1.43 0.75 -4.29
N ARG A 177 -1.54 1.25 -5.52
CA ARG A 177 -2.67 0.91 -6.41
C ARG A 177 -2.81 -0.59 -6.72
N TYR A 178 -1.70 -1.33 -6.66
CA TYR A 178 -1.62 -2.77 -6.88
C TYR A 178 -1.92 -3.60 -5.63
N ASN A 179 -2.39 -2.96 -4.55
CA ASN A 179 -2.52 -3.57 -3.24
C ASN A 179 -1.18 -4.05 -2.64
N THR A 180 -0.06 -3.54 -3.16
CA THR A 180 1.27 -3.74 -2.61
C THR A 180 1.43 -2.85 -1.38
N MET A 181 2.08 -3.35 -0.33
CA MET A 181 2.29 -2.57 0.89
C MET A 181 3.75 -2.16 0.97
N THR A 182 3.98 -0.86 1.17
CA THR A 182 5.29 -0.29 1.02
C THR A 182 5.70 0.57 2.21
N GLY A 183 6.99 0.45 2.50
CA GLY A 183 7.87 1.58 2.75
C GLY A 183 7.33 2.50 3.81
N THR A 184 6.98 3.76 3.58
CA THR A 184 7.60 4.82 2.79
C THR A 184 7.95 6.00 3.74
N ARG A 185 9.14 6.60 3.62
CA ARG A 185 9.56 7.74 4.48
C ARG A 185 9.13 9.04 3.82
N ASP A 186 8.82 10.05 4.63
CA ASP A 186 8.54 11.39 4.10
C ASP A 186 9.79 11.91 3.39
N TYR A 187 9.60 12.35 2.13
CA TYR A 187 10.67 12.87 1.28
C TYR A 187 11.41 14.06 1.92
N ASN A 188 10.69 14.89 2.68
CA ASN A 188 11.26 16.05 3.36
C ASN A 188 12.22 15.68 4.50
N LEU A 189 12.10 14.47 5.07
CA LEU A 189 12.94 13.98 6.17
C LEU A 189 14.18 13.21 5.71
N LEU A 190 14.33 13.06 4.39
CA LEU A 190 15.50 12.43 3.78
C LEU A 190 16.62 13.44 3.56
N THR A 191 17.87 12.99 3.72
CA THR A 191 19.03 13.77 3.31
C THR A 191 19.09 13.90 1.78
N GLU A 192 19.79 14.90 1.24
CA GLU A 192 19.95 15.09 -0.21
C GLU A 192 20.48 13.83 -0.92
N ALA A 193 21.43 13.13 -0.30
CA ALA A 193 21.95 11.87 -0.81
C ALA A 193 20.88 10.75 -0.86
N GLN A 194 20.00 10.68 0.14
CA GLN A 194 18.92 9.70 0.18
C GLN A 194 17.80 10.05 -0.80
N ARG A 195 17.50 11.33 -0.98
CA ARG A 195 16.54 11.82 -1.99
C ARG A 195 17.00 11.48 -3.41
N ALA A 196 18.29 11.62 -3.69
CA ALA A 196 18.88 11.27 -4.98
C ALA A 196 18.81 9.77 -5.28
N MET A 197 18.72 8.91 -4.26
CA MET A 197 18.56 7.46 -4.43
C MET A 197 17.10 7.02 -4.62
N ILE A 198 16.13 7.86 -4.25
CA ILE A 198 14.69 7.55 -4.27
C ILE A 198 14.02 7.87 -5.61
N GLY A 199 14.73 8.49 -6.55
CA GLY A 199 14.23 8.64 -7.91
C GLY A 199 15.34 8.81 -8.94
N ALA A 200 15.30 7.99 -9.98
CA ALA A 200 15.15 8.61 -11.29
C ALA A 200 13.82 9.40 -11.22
N PRO A 201 13.83 10.73 -11.26
CA PRO A 201 12.59 11.50 -11.31
C PRO A 201 11.80 11.05 -12.54
N LEU A 202 10.60 10.52 -12.32
CA LEU A 202 9.68 10.12 -13.40
C LEU A 202 9.21 11.30 -14.26
N MET A 203 9.56 12.54 -13.88
CA MET A 203 9.65 13.69 -14.77
C MET A 203 10.51 14.77 -14.13
N THR A 204 11.66 15.09 -14.71
CA THR A 204 12.32 16.38 -14.48
C THR A 204 11.60 17.40 -15.36
N ILE A 205 10.91 18.37 -14.76
CA ILE A 205 10.39 19.50 -15.52
C ILE A 205 11.58 20.42 -15.80
N GLU A 206 12.19 20.23 -16.97
CA GLU A 206 13.22 21.15 -17.47
C GLU A 206 12.56 22.41 -18.04
N ARG A 207 13.32 23.50 -18.12
CA ARG A 207 12.83 24.80 -18.61
C ARG A 207 12.25 24.70 -20.04
N ASP A 208 12.62 23.68 -20.81
CA ASP A 208 12.09 23.37 -22.14
C ASP A 208 10.64 22.84 -22.13
N HIS A 209 10.08 22.46 -20.97
CA HIS A 209 8.66 22.09 -20.85
C HIS A 209 7.73 23.30 -20.70
N TRP A 210 8.30 24.50 -20.53
CA TRP A 210 7.52 25.73 -20.67
C TRP A 210 7.35 25.97 -22.17
N ARG A 211 6.14 25.75 -22.68
CA ARG A 211 5.78 26.24 -24.02
C ARG A 211 5.86 27.77 -23.97
N ASP A 212 6.96 28.31 -24.49
CA ASP A 212 7.03 29.71 -24.88
C ASP A 212 6.04 29.92 -26.05
N ASP A 213 5.03 30.74 -25.79
CA ASP A 213 3.99 31.26 -26.68
C ASP A 213 3.03 30.27 -27.36
N LEU A 214 1.77 30.32 -26.90
CA LEU A 214 0.60 29.88 -27.67
C LEU A 214 0.30 30.93 -28.74
N GLU A 215 0.73 30.70 -29.99
CA GLU A 215 0.22 31.45 -31.13
C GLU A 215 -1.26 31.10 -31.35
N VAL A 216 -2.14 32.06 -31.07
CA VAL A 216 -3.56 32.00 -31.42
C VAL A 216 -3.70 32.51 -32.86
N GLY A 217 -3.87 31.58 -33.80
CA GLY A 217 -4.33 31.84 -35.16
C GLY A 217 -5.84 31.71 -35.30
#